data_AF-A0A3R8R7P1-F1
#
_entry.id   AF-A0A3R8R7P1-F1
#
_cell.length_a   1.000
_cell.length_b   1.000
_cell.length_c   1.000
_cell.angle_alpha   90.00
_cell.angle_beta   90.00
_cell.angle_gamma   90.00
#
_symmetry.space_group_name_H-M   'P 1'
#
loop_
_entity.id
_entity.type
_entity.pdbx_description
1 polymer ?
#
loop_
_entity_poly.entity_id
_entity_poly.type
_entity_poly.pdbx_seq_one_letter_code
_entity_poly.pdbx_strand_id
1 'polypeptide(L)'
;MGYIELNLLEMLGAYGEDKLQAILSRFMCPQNADVENFIQSKAIDFARQRLAMTYLVFSDEASPELAGYFTLANKFVSITGNALSKTLQKRIGKFSQYDEELDRFLVSMPLIAQLSRNFNPSLSASIPGQELLAIAWNYPADKNNRDKRNHQFIFICDICTDSTD
;
A
#
# COMPACT_ATOMS: atom_id res chain seq x y z
N MET A 1 -13.31 -8.95 -14.94
CA MET A 1 -14.14 -7.88 -14.37
C MET A 1 -13.26 -6.64 -14.25
N GLY A 2 -13.82 -5.44 -14.38
CA GLY A 2 -13.05 -4.22 -14.14
C GLY A 2 -12.99 -3.92 -12.64
N TYR A 3 -11.94 -3.21 -12.23
CA TYR A 3 -11.82 -2.67 -10.88
C TYR A 3 -11.42 -1.20 -10.96
N ILE A 4 -11.87 -0.42 -9.97
CA ILE A 4 -11.56 1.00 -9.84
C ILE A 4 -10.86 1.21 -8.50
N GLU A 5 -9.67 1.81 -8.53
CA GLU A 5 -8.94 2.20 -7.34
C GLU A 5 -9.22 3.65 -6.95
N LEU A 6 -9.66 3.87 -5.71
CA LEU A 6 -9.91 5.19 -5.16
C LEU A 6 -9.01 5.45 -3.97
N ASN A 7 -8.39 6.63 -3.92
CA ASN A 7 -7.57 7.03 -2.78
C ASN A 7 -8.45 7.34 -1.56
N LEU A 8 -8.14 6.73 -0.42
CA LEU A 8 -8.91 6.90 0.81
C LEU A 8 -9.01 8.37 1.26
N LEU A 9 -7.91 9.13 1.15
CA LEU A 9 -7.86 10.53 1.56
C LEU A 9 -8.72 11.43 0.65
N GLU A 10 -8.74 11.14 -0.65
CA GLU A 10 -9.61 11.83 -1.61
C GLU A 10 -11.08 11.52 -1.32
N MET A 11 -11.41 10.25 -1.04
CA MET A 11 -12.77 9.86 -0.64
C MET A 11 -13.20 10.50 0.67
N LEU A 12 -12.29 10.60 1.65
CA LEU A 12 -12.55 11.29 2.92
C LEU A 12 -12.93 12.75 2.68
N GLY A 13 -12.22 13.44 1.78
CA GLY A 13 -12.53 14.82 1.42
C GLY A 13 -13.86 14.99 0.67
N ALA A 14 -14.21 14.02 -0.18
CA ALA A 14 -15.42 14.09 -1.01
C ALA A 14 -16.71 13.68 -0.28
N TYR A 15 -16.66 12.63 0.55
CA TYR A 15 -17.85 12.02 1.15
C TYR A 15 -17.98 12.26 2.66
N GLY A 16 -16.90 12.68 3.33
CA GLY A 16 -16.85 12.83 4.77
C GLY A 16 -16.57 11.51 5.49
N GLU A 17 -16.17 11.64 6.76
CA GLU A 17 -15.72 10.52 7.59
C GLU A 17 -16.84 9.52 7.89
N ASP A 18 -18.02 9.97 8.29
CA ASP A 18 -19.13 9.08 8.68
C ASP A 18 -19.53 8.10 7.57
N LYS A 19 -19.64 8.59 6.33
CA LYS A 19 -19.98 7.76 5.17
C LYS A 19 -18.86 6.81 4.82
N LEU A 20 -17.62 7.29 4.86
CA LEU A 20 -16.47 6.45 4.56
C LEU A 20 -16.32 5.34 5.61
N GLN A 21 -16.47 5.67 6.88
CA GLN A 21 -16.44 4.73 8.00
C GLN A 21 -17.54 3.67 7.88
N ALA A 22 -18.74 4.04 7.44
CA ALA A 22 -19.81 3.08 7.17
C ALA A 22 -19.46 2.08 6.05
N ILE A 23 -18.67 2.49 5.05
CA ILE A 23 -18.15 1.59 4.01
C ILE A 23 -17.05 0.68 4.58
N LEU A 24 -16.06 1.27 5.26
CA LEU A 24 -14.89 0.56 5.79
C LEU A 24 -15.26 -0.49 6.85
N SER A 25 -16.19 -0.17 7.74
CA SER A 25 -16.68 -1.08 8.80
C SER A 25 -17.36 -2.36 8.29
N ARG A 26 -17.76 -2.39 7.00
CA ARG A 26 -18.34 -3.58 6.36
C ARG A 26 -17.29 -4.52 5.76
N PHE A 27 -16.03 -4.10 5.73
CA PHE A 27 -14.93 -4.91 5.23
C PHE A 27 -14.66 -6.10 6.16
N MET A 28 -14.44 -7.28 5.59
CA MET A 28 -14.10 -8.49 6.35
C MET A 28 -12.81 -9.14 5.82
N CYS A 29 -11.89 -9.50 6.71
CA CYS A 29 -10.74 -10.39 6.47
C CYS A 29 -10.61 -11.29 7.71
N PRO A 30 -11.40 -12.37 7.80
CA PRO A 30 -11.39 -13.28 8.94
C PRO A 30 -10.06 -14.05 9.09
N GLN A 31 -9.26 -14.08 8.03
CA GLN A 31 -7.94 -14.72 8.02
C GLN A 31 -6.87 -13.88 8.74
N ASN A 32 -7.06 -12.56 8.84
CA ASN A 32 -6.11 -11.67 9.50
C ASN A 32 -6.83 -10.47 10.15
N ALA A 33 -7.07 -10.59 11.47
CA ALA A 33 -7.77 -9.58 12.25
C ALA A 33 -7.02 -8.23 12.32
N ASP A 34 -5.69 -8.21 12.20
CA ASP A 34 -4.93 -6.95 12.21
C ASP A 34 -5.16 -6.15 10.93
N VAL A 35 -5.24 -6.83 9.79
CA VAL A 35 -5.56 -6.26 8.48
C VAL A 35 -7.02 -5.76 8.44
N GLU A 36 -7.95 -6.52 9.02
CA GLU A 36 -9.35 -6.09 9.14
C GLU A 36 -9.47 -4.85 10.05
N ASN A 37 -8.87 -4.89 11.25
CA ASN A 37 -8.90 -3.78 12.19
C ASN A 37 -8.20 -2.52 11.62
N PHE A 38 -7.13 -2.70 10.84
CA PHE A 38 -6.47 -1.57 10.19
C PHE A 38 -7.42 -0.80 9.28
N ILE A 39 -8.08 -1.50 8.35
CA ILE A 39 -8.96 -0.84 7.39
C ILE A 39 -10.21 -0.26 8.06
N GLN A 40 -10.76 -0.97 9.05
CA GLN A 40 -11.95 -0.53 9.77
C GLN A 40 -11.68 0.66 10.70
N SER A 41 -10.52 0.73 11.36
CA SER A 41 -10.33 1.67 12.48
C SER A 41 -9.13 2.62 12.35
N LYS A 42 -8.12 2.29 11.53
CA LYS A 42 -6.83 3.00 11.51
C LYS A 42 -6.53 3.70 10.19
N ALA A 43 -7.06 3.20 9.08
CA ALA A 43 -6.70 3.66 7.75
C ALA A 43 -6.95 5.16 7.53
N ILE A 44 -8.06 5.70 8.08
CA ILE A 44 -8.39 7.13 7.99
C ILE A 44 -7.33 7.99 8.68
N ASP A 45 -6.94 7.64 9.90
CA ASP A 45 -5.92 8.38 10.66
C ASP A 45 -4.53 8.27 10.01
N PHE A 46 -4.18 7.11 9.50
CA PHE A 46 -2.93 6.91 8.76
C PHE A 46 -2.86 7.78 7.51
N ALA A 47 -3.98 7.89 6.77
CA ALA A 47 -4.08 8.75 5.61
C ALA A 47 -4.00 10.24 5.98
N ARG A 48 -4.69 10.68 7.04
CA ARG A 48 -4.62 12.06 7.56
C ARG A 48 -3.20 12.47 7.94
N GLN A 49 -2.51 11.59 8.65
CA GLN A 49 -1.14 11.82 9.11
C GLN A 49 -0.09 11.58 8.03
N ARG A 50 -0.51 11.17 6.82
CA ARG A 50 0.38 10.81 5.69
C ARG A 50 1.41 9.74 6.06
N LEU A 51 1.07 8.86 6.99
CA LEU A 51 1.92 7.73 7.39
C LEU A 51 1.90 6.63 6.33
N ALA A 52 0.74 6.43 5.70
CA ALA A 52 0.55 5.51 4.60
C ALA A 52 -0.62 5.97 3.72
N MET A 53 -0.56 5.62 2.44
CA MET A 53 -1.58 5.91 1.44
C MET A 53 -2.39 4.65 1.19
N THR A 54 -3.64 4.65 1.64
CA THR A 54 -4.57 3.53 1.42
C THR A 54 -5.42 3.78 0.17
N TYR A 55 -5.58 2.73 -0.63
CA TYR A 55 -6.39 2.70 -1.84
C TYR A 55 -7.45 1.61 -1.70
N LEU A 56 -8.69 2.00 -1.93
CA LEU A 56 -9.84 1.11 -1.93
C LEU A 56 -10.10 0.63 -3.35
N VAL A 57 -10.30 -0.67 -3.52
CA VAL A 57 -10.54 -1.30 -4.82
C VAL A 57 -12.01 -1.69 -4.89
N PHE A 58 -12.74 -1.03 -5.78
CA PHE A 58 -14.16 -1.27 -6.01
C PHE A 58 -14.38 -2.09 -7.29
N SER A 59 -15.45 -2.89 -7.32
CA SER A 59 -15.93 -3.49 -8.57
C SER A 59 -16.40 -2.41 -9.55
N ASP A 60 -16.02 -2.53 -10.82
CA ASP A 60 -16.49 -1.66 -11.90
C ASP A 60 -17.86 -2.13 -12.42
N GLU A 61 -18.87 -2.01 -11.54
CA GLU A 61 -20.26 -2.36 -11.83
C GLU A 61 -21.21 -1.20 -11.49
N ALA A 62 -22.48 -1.32 -11.92
CA ALA A 62 -23.49 -0.27 -11.69
C ALA A 62 -23.70 0.06 -10.19
N SER A 63 -23.42 -0.90 -9.30
CA SER A 63 -23.37 -0.70 -7.85
C SER A 63 -21.99 -1.12 -7.35
N PRO A 64 -21.02 -0.19 -7.28
CA PRO A 64 -19.65 -0.52 -6.88
C PRO A 64 -19.59 -1.03 -5.45
N GLU A 65 -18.97 -2.20 -5.26
CA GLU A 65 -18.75 -2.79 -3.94
C GLU A 65 -17.25 -2.81 -3.62
N LEU A 66 -16.91 -2.61 -2.34
CA LEU A 66 -15.52 -2.64 -1.87
C LEU A 66 -14.99 -4.09 -1.93
N ALA A 67 -14.30 -4.42 -3.01
CA ALA A 67 -13.78 -5.76 -3.29
C ALA A 67 -12.44 -6.03 -2.57
N GLY A 68 -11.66 -4.98 -2.27
CA GLY A 68 -10.37 -5.11 -1.60
C GLY A 68 -9.75 -3.76 -1.26
N TYR A 69 -8.59 -3.78 -0.65
CA TYR A 69 -7.76 -2.59 -0.46
C TYR A 69 -6.28 -2.95 -0.47
N PHE A 70 -5.46 -1.94 -0.72
CA PHE A 70 -4.03 -2.01 -0.48
C PHE A 70 -3.52 -0.69 0.09
N THR A 71 -2.43 -0.76 0.84
CA THR A 71 -1.81 0.40 1.48
C THR A 71 -0.36 0.49 1.07
N LEU A 72 0.03 1.64 0.56
CA LEU A 72 1.40 1.96 0.18
C LEU A 72 2.03 2.87 1.23
N ALA A 73 3.25 2.54 1.65
CA ALA A 73 4.07 3.39 2.50
C ALA A 73 5.45 3.54 1.87
N ASN A 74 6.14 4.64 2.17
CA ASN A 74 7.55 4.77 1.84
C ASN A 74 8.34 4.83 3.14
N LYS A 75 9.23 3.86 3.35
CA LYS A 75 10.15 3.84 4.48
C LYS A 75 11.54 4.27 4.02
N PHE A 76 12.28 4.88 4.93
CA PHE A 76 13.66 5.25 4.68
C PHE A 76 14.55 4.52 5.68
N VAL A 77 15.63 3.94 5.17
CA VAL A 77 16.68 3.36 6.01
C VAL A 77 17.93 4.20 5.86
N SER A 78 18.47 4.60 7.01
CA SER A 78 19.71 5.36 7.11
C SER A 78 20.85 4.41 7.48
N ILE A 79 21.88 4.34 6.64
CA ILE A 79 23.05 3.48 6.88
C ILE A 79 24.29 4.35 6.95
N THR A 80 25.04 4.25 8.03
CA THR A 80 26.30 4.98 8.21
C THR A 80 27.31 4.58 7.13
N GLY A 81 27.88 5.56 6.44
CA GLY A 81 28.76 5.33 5.30
C GLY A 81 30.03 4.59 5.69
N ASN A 82 30.72 5.06 6.73
CA ASN A 82 31.94 4.42 7.22
C ASN A 82 31.77 2.99 7.76
N ALA A 83 30.54 2.55 8.07
CA ALA A 83 30.25 1.18 8.48
C ALA A 83 30.24 0.20 7.29
N LEU A 84 30.17 0.70 6.06
CA LEU A 84 30.16 -0.08 4.84
C LEU A 84 31.54 -0.11 4.17
N SER A 85 31.89 -1.25 3.58
CA SER A 85 33.06 -1.34 2.70
C SER A 85 32.86 -0.47 1.44
N LYS A 86 33.94 -0.01 0.81
CA LYS A 86 33.89 0.79 -0.43
C LYS A 86 33.06 0.12 -1.55
N THR A 87 33.10 -1.22 -1.62
CA THR A 87 32.29 -2.00 -2.57
C THR A 87 30.80 -1.93 -2.25
N LEU A 88 30.42 -1.99 -0.97
CA LEU A 88 29.03 -1.86 -0.53
C LEU A 88 28.52 -0.43 -0.69
N GLN A 89 29.33 0.58 -0.35
CA GLN A 89 29.02 1.99 -0.60
C GLN A 89 28.71 2.23 -2.09
N LYS A 90 29.55 1.70 -3.00
CA LYS A 90 29.33 1.82 -4.44
C LYS A 90 28.06 1.10 -4.93
N ARG A 91 27.67 -0.02 -4.29
CA ARG A 91 26.42 -0.72 -4.62
C ARG A 91 25.20 0.05 -4.11
N ILE A 92 25.21 0.47 -2.85
CA ILE A 92 24.06 1.11 -2.22
C ILE A 92 23.82 2.52 -2.77
N GLY A 93 24.89 3.24 -3.14
CA GLY A 93 24.80 4.56 -3.78
C GLY A 93 24.03 4.58 -5.10
N LYS A 94 23.81 3.42 -5.75
CA LYS A 94 22.94 3.33 -6.94
C LYS A 94 21.46 3.54 -6.63
N PHE A 95 21.05 3.29 -5.38
CA PHE A 95 19.65 3.25 -4.95
C PHE A 95 19.39 4.11 -3.70
N SER A 96 20.36 4.93 -3.29
CA SER A 96 20.28 5.80 -2.12
C SER A 96 20.76 7.21 -2.44
N GLN A 97 20.40 8.15 -1.58
CA GLN A 97 21.00 9.47 -1.54
C GLN A 97 22.04 9.49 -0.43
N TYR A 98 23.26 9.91 -0.74
CA TYR A 98 24.30 10.07 0.26
C TYR A 98 24.24 11.48 0.84
N ASP A 99 24.22 11.55 2.17
CA ASP A 99 24.31 12.76 2.96
C ASP A 99 25.75 12.88 3.49
N GLU A 100 26.50 13.84 2.94
CA GLU A 100 27.91 14.07 3.26
C GLU A 100 28.09 14.67 4.67
N GLU A 101 27.15 15.48 5.14
CA GLU A 101 27.22 16.12 6.46
C GLU A 101 27.08 15.09 7.58
N LEU A 102 26.19 14.12 7.38
CA LEU A 102 25.89 13.08 8.37
C LEU A 102 26.64 11.76 8.14
N ASP A 103 27.42 11.64 7.05
CA ASP A 103 28.05 10.40 6.56
C ASP A 103 27.04 9.23 6.49
N ARG A 104 25.93 9.42 5.77
CA ARG A 104 24.83 8.44 5.72
C ARG A 104 24.26 8.23 4.32
N PHE A 105 23.95 6.98 4.01
CA PHE A 105 23.13 6.64 2.85
C PHE A 105 21.66 6.54 3.27
N LEU A 106 20.81 7.36 2.66
CA LEU A 106 19.36 7.32 2.78
C LEU A 106 18.79 6.48 1.64
N VAL A 107 18.32 5.28 1.97
CA VAL A 107 17.71 4.34 1.03
C VAL A 107 16.19 4.50 1.09
N SER A 108 15.56 4.80 -0.05
CA SER A 108 14.10 4.83 -0.18
C SER A 108 13.55 3.43 -0.44
N MET A 109 12.61 2.99 0.39
CA MET A 109 12.03 1.64 0.38
C MET A 109 10.51 1.73 0.26
N PRO A 110 9.99 1.67 -0.98
CA PRO A 110 8.56 1.51 -1.22
C PRO A 110 8.07 0.20 -0.62
N LEU A 111 6.93 0.27 0.07
CA LEU A 111 6.35 -0.83 0.82
C LEU A 111 4.87 -0.94 0.45
N ILE A 112 4.45 -2.13 0.01
CA ILE A 112 3.05 -2.54 0.10
C ILE A 112 2.88 -2.96 1.56
N ALA A 113 2.40 -2.02 2.38
CA ALA A 113 2.31 -2.23 3.81
C ALA A 113 1.30 -3.34 4.12
N GLN A 114 0.12 -3.24 3.52
CA GLN A 114 -0.95 -4.20 3.69
C GLN A 114 -1.73 -4.35 2.39
N LEU A 115 -2.20 -5.56 2.12
CA LEU A 115 -3.05 -5.87 0.98
C LEU A 115 -4.05 -6.95 1.36
N SER A 116 -5.33 -6.71 1.08
CA SER A 116 -6.38 -7.66 1.41
C SER A 116 -7.59 -7.54 0.51
N ARG A 117 -8.13 -8.68 0.10
CA ARG A 117 -9.47 -8.75 -0.49
C ARG A 117 -10.54 -8.73 0.60
N ASN A 118 -11.73 -8.30 0.24
CA ASN A 118 -12.89 -8.34 1.11
C ASN A 118 -13.53 -9.73 1.05
N PHE A 119 -13.64 -10.38 2.20
CA PHE A 119 -14.21 -11.72 2.39
C PHE A 119 -15.68 -11.66 2.82
N ASN A 120 -16.32 -10.50 2.74
CA ASN A 120 -17.72 -10.38 3.06
C ASN A 120 -18.56 -11.26 2.10
N PRO A 121 -19.28 -12.28 2.61
CA PRO A 121 -20.01 -13.23 1.76
C PRO A 121 -21.20 -12.60 1.05
N SER A 122 -21.56 -11.35 1.38
CA SER A 122 -22.65 -10.61 0.76
C SER A 122 -22.26 -9.94 -0.56
N LEU A 123 -20.97 -9.93 -0.92
CA LEU A 123 -20.46 -9.31 -2.15
C LEU A 123 -20.91 -10.09 -3.39
N SER A 124 -21.26 -9.37 -4.45
CA SER A 124 -21.58 -9.97 -5.75
C SER A 124 -20.32 -10.46 -6.47
N ALA A 125 -19.18 -9.80 -6.25
CA ALA A 125 -17.94 -10.03 -6.96
C ALA A 125 -16.74 -10.22 -6.02
N SER A 126 -16.01 -11.31 -6.30
CA SER A 126 -14.72 -11.71 -5.73
C SER A 126 -13.49 -11.12 -6.43
N ILE A 127 -12.61 -10.30 -5.85
CA ILE A 127 -11.31 -10.01 -6.49
C ILE A 127 -10.28 -11.12 -6.20
N PRO A 128 -9.66 -11.74 -7.23
CA PRO A 128 -8.55 -12.67 -7.03
C PRO A 128 -7.35 -11.97 -6.37
N GLY A 129 -6.65 -12.66 -5.47
CA GLY A 129 -5.49 -12.12 -4.77
C GLY A 129 -4.37 -11.70 -5.71
N GLN A 130 -4.11 -12.49 -6.76
CA GLN A 130 -3.13 -12.16 -7.80
C GLN A 130 -3.46 -10.85 -8.53
N GLU A 131 -4.75 -10.61 -8.80
CA GLU A 131 -5.20 -9.40 -9.50
C GLU A 131 -5.06 -8.17 -8.59
N LEU A 132 -5.46 -8.29 -7.32
CA LEU A 132 -5.27 -7.24 -6.32
C LEU A 132 -3.78 -6.90 -6.14
N LEU A 133 -2.92 -7.92 -6.08
CA LEU A 133 -1.46 -7.72 -6.01
C LEU A 133 -0.92 -7.06 -7.28
N ALA A 134 -1.39 -7.46 -8.46
CA ALA A 134 -0.98 -6.83 -9.72
C ALA A 134 -1.38 -5.35 -9.78
N ILE A 135 -2.57 -5.01 -9.29
CA ILE A 135 -3.02 -3.62 -9.13
C ILE A 135 -2.06 -2.85 -8.22
N ALA A 136 -1.80 -3.36 -7.00
CA ALA A 136 -0.93 -2.69 -6.03
C ALA A 136 0.52 -2.55 -6.54
N TRP A 137 1.05 -3.58 -7.20
CA TRP A 137 2.38 -3.59 -7.78
C TRP A 137 2.54 -2.54 -8.88
N ASN A 138 1.53 -2.42 -9.76
CA ASN A 138 1.54 -1.48 -10.87
C ASN A 138 1.19 -0.06 -10.44
N TYR A 139 0.54 0.11 -9.28
CA TYR A 139 0.16 1.43 -8.76
C TYR A 139 1.39 2.34 -8.59
N PRO A 140 1.35 3.60 -9.08
CA PRO A 140 2.47 4.50 -8.96
C PRO A 140 2.70 4.89 -7.50
N ALA A 141 3.70 4.30 -6.85
CA ALA A 141 4.13 4.67 -5.49
C ALA A 141 4.63 6.14 -5.40
N ASP A 142 5.11 6.69 -6.52
CA ASP A 142 5.52 8.09 -6.67
C ASP A 142 5.01 8.64 -8.02
N LYS A 143 4.09 9.62 -7.97
CA LYS A 143 3.57 10.30 -9.18
C LYS A 143 4.65 11.12 -9.90
N ASN A 144 5.78 11.42 -9.25
CA ASN A 144 6.87 12.25 -9.78
C ASN A 144 8.06 11.46 -10.36
N ASN A 145 8.09 10.11 -10.26
CA ASN A 145 9.27 9.36 -10.71
C ASN A 145 8.94 7.96 -11.25
N ARG A 146 8.36 7.92 -12.46
CA ARG A 146 7.91 6.67 -13.12
C ARG A 146 9.04 5.74 -13.58
N ASP A 147 10.28 6.21 -13.70
CA ASP A 147 11.35 5.53 -14.43
C ASP A 147 12.26 4.63 -13.56
N LYS A 148 12.15 4.67 -12.23
CA LYS A 148 13.09 3.98 -11.33
C LYS A 148 12.66 2.60 -10.82
N ARG A 149 11.46 2.11 -11.17
CA ARG A 149 10.94 0.84 -10.61
C ARG A 149 11.65 -0.42 -11.10
N ASN A 150 12.31 -0.39 -12.27
CA ASN A 150 12.97 -1.58 -12.83
C ASN A 150 14.12 -2.14 -11.97
N HIS A 151 14.57 -1.42 -10.95
CA HIS A 151 15.61 -1.87 -10.02
C HIS A 151 15.31 -1.59 -8.53
N GLN A 152 14.06 -1.26 -8.18
CA GLN A 152 13.70 -0.95 -6.79
C GLN A 152 13.01 -2.15 -6.14
N PHE A 153 13.54 -2.61 -5.01
CA PHE A 153 12.90 -3.63 -4.19
C PHE A 153 11.61 -3.07 -3.59
N ILE A 154 10.49 -3.73 -3.83
CA ILE A 154 9.22 -3.48 -3.14
C ILE A 154 9.08 -4.53 -2.04
N PHE A 155 8.91 -4.07 -0.82
CA PHE A 155 8.64 -4.95 0.31
C PHE A 155 7.13 -5.16 0.43
N ILE A 156 6.73 -6.35 0.87
CA ILE A 156 5.34 -6.65 1.21
C ILE A 156 5.32 -7.14 2.65
N CYS A 157 4.56 -6.46 3.53
CA CYS A 157 4.55 -6.77 4.96
C CYS A 157 3.40 -7.73 5.32
N ASP A 158 2.16 -7.36 4.97
CA ASP A 158 0.98 -8.17 5.27
C ASP A 158 0.15 -8.42 4.02
N ILE A 159 -0.14 -9.70 3.72
CA ILE A 159 -1.04 -10.13 2.63
C ILE A 159 -2.15 -11.00 3.24
N CYS A 160 -3.41 -10.64 2.98
CA CYS A 160 -4.60 -11.44 3.28
C CYS A 160 -5.37 -11.71 1.98
N THR A 161 -4.97 -12.78 1.29
CA THR A 161 -5.59 -13.31 0.06
C THR A 161 -5.81 -14.81 0.21
N ASP A 162 -6.61 -15.42 -0.67
CA ASP A 162 -6.85 -16.86 -0.61
C ASP A 162 -5.55 -17.66 -0.74
N SER A 163 -5.45 -18.76 0.01
CA SER A 163 -4.31 -19.69 -0.01
C SER A 163 -4.22 -20.53 -1.29
N THR A 164 -5.21 -20.44 -2.17
CA THR A 164 -5.31 -21.19 -3.43
C THR A 164 -4.97 -20.37 -4.67
N ASP A 165 -4.64 -19.09 -4.51
CA ASP A 165 -4.23 -18.19 -5.59
C ASP A 165 -2.73 -18.30 -5.88
#